data_AF-A0A5C6MDM2-F1
#
_entry.id   AF-A0A5C6MDM2-F1
#
_cell.length_a   1.000
_cell.length_b   1.000
_cell.length_c   1.000
_cell.angle_alpha   90.00
_cell.angle_beta   90.00
_cell.angle_gamma   90.00
#
_symmetry.space_group_name_H-M   'P 1'
#
loop_
_entity.id
_entity.type
_entity.pdbx_description
1 polymer ?
#
loop_
_entity_poly.entity_id
_entity_poly.type
_entity_poly.pdbx_seq_one_letter_code
_entity_poly.pdbx_strand_id
1 'polypeptide(L)'
;MPRSAAEQKRILEFAAILVTTLLLVGLSRLETRLFSLSETLAKNQDFFVTVVNFGLINFNVILILVLAFLLFRNVAKLVVDRRRGVFGSKLRSKLVASLMFFALAPTLLFFYVSARFFINSFDEWFSDKVRTTMHETREAGARVYRQDQRRLESLARIALQRIRTVTPEDRFLTNQQLILPSQLEGFDAQYALDNVKVFDRSARLIWVSSADAKHKKGGDVFDPFVLEALDRFLQEPGLWSMSTVVGEDQQDVVKGIAPIVSPSSKELLGAVMTETRFETQILKSIESIQQSFSNLRPGAQLIKISHLILLILMTLLIGFSAVWLGFYVTRGIT
;
A
#
# COMPACT_ATOMS: atom_id res chain seq x y z
N MET A 1 -6.16 -25.02 -59.91
CA MET A 1 -4.79 -24.87 -60.46
C MET A 1 -3.77 -25.08 -59.36
N PRO A 2 -2.79 -25.99 -59.50
CA PRO A 2 -1.74 -26.18 -58.48
C PRO A 2 -0.76 -25.01 -58.51
N ARG A 3 -0.63 -24.27 -57.40
CA ARG A 3 0.35 -23.19 -57.23
C ARG A 3 1.78 -23.72 -57.45
N SER A 4 2.57 -23.04 -58.27
CA SER A 4 3.93 -23.48 -58.60
C SER A 4 4.85 -23.44 -57.37
N ALA A 5 5.90 -24.27 -57.35
CA ALA A 5 6.83 -24.37 -56.22
C ALA A 5 7.50 -23.04 -55.83
N ALA A 6 7.56 -22.07 -56.76
CA ALA A 6 8.06 -20.73 -56.54
C ALA A 6 7.07 -19.83 -55.77
N GLU A 7 5.76 -19.95 -56.03
CA GLU A 7 4.72 -19.19 -55.34
C GLU A 7 4.61 -19.57 -53.86
N GLN A 8 4.68 -20.86 -53.53
CA GLN A 8 4.63 -21.31 -52.13
C GLN A 8 5.87 -20.88 -51.34
N LYS A 9 7.04 -20.84 -51.99
CA LYS A 9 8.29 -20.34 -51.38
C LYS A 9 8.16 -18.84 -51.04
N ARG A 10 7.62 -18.06 -51.97
CA ARG A 10 7.34 -16.62 -51.76
C ARG A 10 6.36 -16.37 -50.64
N ILE A 11 5.28 -17.15 -50.50
CA ILE A 11 4.29 -16.97 -49.42
C ILE A 11 4.90 -17.23 -48.03
N LEU A 12 5.79 -18.20 -47.90
CA LEU A 12 6.47 -18.48 -46.62
C LEU A 12 7.60 -17.51 -46.32
N GLU A 13 8.33 -17.04 -47.33
CA GLU A 13 9.27 -15.93 -47.19
C GLU A 13 8.51 -14.66 -46.76
N PHE A 14 7.35 -14.38 -47.37
CA PHE A 14 6.45 -13.31 -46.94
C PHE A 14 5.91 -13.51 -45.52
N ALA A 15 5.52 -14.73 -45.13
CA ALA A 15 5.05 -14.99 -43.77
C ALA A 15 6.16 -14.84 -42.74
N ALA A 16 7.39 -15.26 -43.06
CA ALA A 16 8.56 -15.04 -42.21
C ALA A 16 8.86 -13.55 -42.08
N ILE A 17 8.90 -12.80 -43.18
CA ILE A 17 9.07 -11.35 -43.18
C ILE A 17 7.96 -10.69 -42.36
N LEU A 18 6.70 -11.06 -42.57
CA LEU A 18 5.56 -10.53 -41.84
C LEU A 18 5.70 -10.78 -40.34
N VAL A 19 6.04 -12.00 -39.93
CA VAL A 19 6.27 -12.35 -38.52
C VAL A 19 7.44 -11.55 -37.94
N THR A 20 8.54 -11.42 -38.67
CA THR A 20 9.68 -10.59 -38.26
C THR A 20 9.30 -9.11 -38.13
N THR A 21 8.55 -8.56 -39.07
CA THR A 21 8.04 -7.18 -39.01
C THR A 21 7.09 -7.00 -37.83
N LEU A 22 6.21 -7.96 -37.58
CA LEU A 22 5.25 -7.92 -36.47
C LEU A 22 5.95 -8.04 -35.12
N LEU A 23 7.02 -8.85 -35.04
CA LEU A 23 7.94 -8.92 -33.90
C LEU A 23 8.66 -7.58 -33.67
N LEU A 24 9.12 -6.91 -34.73
CA LEU A 24 9.81 -5.61 -34.67
C LEU A 24 8.86 -4.47 -34.25
N VAL A 25 7.63 -4.46 -34.75
CA VAL A 25 6.60 -3.51 -34.35
C VAL A 25 6.15 -3.78 -32.90
N GLY A 26 6.04 -5.05 -32.51
CA GLY A 26 5.82 -5.46 -31.13
C GLY A 26 6.91 -4.94 -30.21
N LEU A 27 8.18 -5.08 -30.61
CA LEU A 27 9.36 -4.60 -29.87
C LEU A 27 9.29 -3.09 -29.62
N SER A 28 9.03 -2.30 -30.66
CA SER A 28 8.93 -0.83 -30.54
C SER A 28 7.82 -0.40 -29.57
N ARG A 29 6.68 -1.11 -29.56
CA ARG A 29 5.60 -0.85 -28.59
C ARG A 29 5.93 -1.30 -27.16
N LEU A 30 6.70 -2.37 -27.01
CA LEU A 30 7.09 -2.90 -25.71
C LEU A 30 8.16 -2.02 -25.07
N GLU A 31 9.12 -1.57 -25.87
CA GLU A 31 10.17 -0.63 -25.46
C GLU A 31 9.58 0.70 -24.95
N THR A 32 8.64 1.29 -25.68
CA THR A 32 7.97 2.53 -25.26
C THR A 32 7.18 2.38 -23.95
N ARG A 33 6.48 1.24 -23.76
CA ARG A 33 5.79 0.93 -22.50
C ARG A 33 6.78 0.77 -21.34
N LEU A 34 7.88 0.05 -21.54
CA LEU A 34 8.90 -0.17 -20.52
C LEU A 34 9.66 1.11 -20.16
N PHE A 35 9.95 1.95 -21.15
CA PHE A 35 10.59 3.25 -20.96
C PHE A 35 9.74 4.17 -20.08
N SER A 36 8.43 4.29 -20.37
CA SER A 36 7.51 5.11 -19.57
C SER A 36 7.37 4.66 -18.11
N LEU A 37 7.50 3.36 -17.85
CA LEU A 37 7.50 2.78 -16.49
C LEU A 37 8.84 3.01 -15.78
N SER A 38 9.97 2.97 -16.50
CA SER A 38 11.29 3.23 -15.92
C SER A 38 11.51 4.68 -15.52
N GLU A 39 10.97 5.64 -16.30
CA GLU A 39 11.07 7.07 -16.04
C GLU A 39 10.33 7.48 -14.76
N THR A 40 9.23 6.78 -14.44
CA THR A 40 8.48 6.97 -13.18
C THR A 40 9.21 6.39 -11.96
N LEU A 41 10.05 5.36 -12.14
CA LEU A 41 10.81 4.71 -11.06
C LEU A 41 12.19 5.34 -10.80
N ALA A 42 12.80 5.97 -11.81
CA ALA A 42 14.11 6.65 -11.71
C ALA A 42 14.12 7.85 -10.74
N LYS A 43 12.96 8.23 -10.19
CA LYS A 43 12.79 9.35 -9.26
C LYS A 43 13.14 9.02 -7.80
N ASN A 44 13.40 7.75 -7.46
CA ASN A 44 13.74 7.30 -6.10
C ASN A 44 15.13 6.61 -6.06
N GLN A 45 15.72 6.53 -4.86
CA GLN A 45 17.13 6.17 -4.54
C GLN A 45 17.70 4.83 -5.08
N ASP A 46 16.93 4.01 -5.81
CA ASP A 46 17.35 2.71 -6.35
C ASP A 46 17.64 2.75 -7.87
N PHE A 47 18.46 3.73 -8.28
CA PHE A 47 18.89 3.88 -9.68
C PHE A 47 19.51 2.59 -10.24
N PHE A 48 20.37 1.93 -9.46
CA PHE A 48 21.05 0.70 -9.87
C PHE A 48 20.07 -0.44 -10.14
N VAL A 49 19.11 -0.67 -9.23
CA VAL A 49 18.10 -1.73 -9.38
C VAL A 49 17.23 -1.49 -10.61
N THR A 50 16.86 -0.22 -10.84
CA THR A 50 16.05 0.19 -11.99
C THR A 50 16.80 -0.04 -13.30
N VAL A 51 18.05 0.40 -13.41
CA VAL A 51 18.89 0.23 -14.61
C VAL A 51 19.17 -1.24 -14.90
N VAL A 52 19.52 -2.03 -13.87
CA VAL A 52 19.77 -3.47 -14.03
C VAL A 52 18.51 -4.20 -14.50
N ASN A 53 17.36 -3.95 -13.86
CA ASN A 53 16.11 -4.59 -14.24
C ASN A 53 15.66 -4.17 -15.65
N PHE A 54 15.87 -2.91 -16.02
CA PHE A 54 15.61 -2.43 -17.39
C PHE A 54 16.49 -3.15 -18.41
N GLY A 55 17.80 -3.24 -18.18
CA GLY A 55 18.72 -3.97 -19.05
C GLY A 55 18.34 -5.44 -19.20
N LEU A 56 17.98 -6.09 -18.08
CA LEU A 56 17.60 -7.49 -18.04
C LEU A 56 16.29 -7.76 -18.80
N ILE A 57 15.27 -6.90 -18.66
CA ILE A 57 14.00 -7.03 -19.39
C ILE A 57 14.25 -6.89 -20.89
N ASN A 58 14.98 -5.84 -21.32
CA ASN A 58 15.26 -5.62 -22.74
C ASN A 58 16.08 -6.78 -23.35
N PHE A 59 17.10 -7.25 -22.64
CA PHE A 59 17.89 -8.40 -23.06
C PHE A 59 17.03 -9.66 -23.24
N ASN A 60 16.16 -9.97 -22.28
CA ASN A 60 15.25 -11.10 -22.36
C ASN A 60 14.26 -10.96 -23.53
N VAL A 61 13.74 -9.75 -23.77
CA VAL A 61 12.85 -9.50 -24.91
C VAL A 61 13.59 -9.78 -26.23
N ILE A 62 14.80 -9.26 -26.43
CA ILE A 62 15.61 -9.54 -27.63
C ILE A 62 15.84 -11.05 -27.78
N LEU A 63 16.16 -11.75 -26.70
CA LEU A 63 16.39 -13.19 -26.71
C LEU A 63 15.12 -13.97 -27.11
N ILE A 64 13.96 -13.60 -26.56
CA ILE A 64 12.65 -14.12 -26.95
C ILE A 64 12.41 -13.93 -28.45
N LEU A 65 12.70 -12.74 -28.99
CA LEU A 65 12.51 -12.47 -30.42
C LEU A 65 13.39 -13.36 -31.29
N VAL A 66 14.68 -13.49 -30.94
CA VAL A 66 15.63 -14.34 -31.67
C VAL A 66 15.19 -15.79 -31.63
N LEU A 67 14.83 -16.31 -30.44
CA LEU A 67 14.33 -17.67 -30.27
C LEU A 67 13.03 -17.90 -31.05
N ALA A 68 12.07 -16.97 -30.97
CA ALA A 68 10.81 -17.06 -31.70
C ALA A 68 11.04 -17.05 -33.21
N PHE A 69 11.93 -16.19 -33.72
CA PHE A 69 12.31 -16.15 -35.14
C PHE A 69 12.96 -17.47 -35.59
N LEU A 70 13.91 -17.99 -34.82
CA LEU A 70 14.57 -19.26 -35.12
C LEU A 70 13.59 -20.43 -35.10
N LEU A 71 12.72 -20.49 -34.09
CA LEU A 71 11.67 -21.49 -33.97
C LEU A 71 10.73 -21.44 -35.19
N PHE A 72 10.22 -20.24 -35.51
CA PHE A 72 9.33 -20.03 -36.65
C PHE A 72 9.99 -20.42 -37.97
N ARG A 73 11.23 -19.98 -38.22
CA ARG A 73 12.02 -20.34 -39.41
C ARG A 73 12.14 -21.86 -39.57
N ASN A 74 12.45 -22.54 -38.47
CA ASN A 74 12.63 -23.99 -38.46
C ASN A 74 11.31 -24.74 -38.71
N VAL A 75 10.21 -24.29 -38.10
CA VAL A 75 8.86 -24.84 -38.34
C VAL A 75 8.40 -24.59 -39.78
N ALA A 76 8.59 -23.38 -40.29
CA ALA A 76 8.25 -23.01 -41.67
C ALA A 76 8.99 -23.91 -42.67
N LYS A 77 10.28 -24.15 -42.47
CA LYS A 77 11.07 -25.09 -43.30
C LYS A 77 10.49 -26.50 -43.26
N LEU A 78 10.14 -27.00 -42.08
CA LEU A 78 9.56 -28.33 -41.90
C LEU A 78 8.26 -28.52 -42.70
N VAL A 79 7.38 -27.52 -42.65
CA VAL A 79 6.09 -27.53 -43.35
C VAL A 79 6.30 -27.50 -44.87
N VAL A 80 7.29 -26.75 -45.36
CA VAL A 80 7.63 -26.66 -46.78
C VAL A 80 8.19 -27.96 -47.33
N ASP A 81 9.17 -28.55 -46.64
CA ASP A 81 9.83 -29.77 -47.11
C ASP A 81 8.83 -30.93 -47.22
N ARG A 82 7.85 -31.00 -46.32
CA ARG A 82 6.74 -31.97 -46.39
C ARG A 82 5.87 -31.80 -47.63
N ARG A 83 5.60 -30.57 -48.07
CA ARG A 83 4.77 -30.29 -49.27
C ARG A 83 5.50 -30.57 -50.58
N ARG A 84 6.84 -30.58 -50.59
CA ARG A 84 7.66 -30.77 -51.80
C ARG A 84 7.88 -32.23 -52.20
N GLY A 85 7.41 -33.20 -51.42
CA GLY A 85 7.48 -34.62 -51.78
C GLY A 85 8.91 -35.15 -51.96
N VAL A 86 9.92 -34.49 -51.37
CA VAL A 86 11.33 -34.88 -51.48
C VAL A 86 11.50 -36.28 -50.89
N PHE A 87 12.19 -37.20 -51.58
CA PHE A 87 12.44 -38.57 -51.10
C PHE A 87 13.04 -38.54 -49.68
N GLY A 88 12.46 -39.31 -48.75
CA GLY A 88 12.84 -39.32 -47.32
C GLY A 88 12.24 -38.21 -46.44
N SER A 89 11.67 -37.13 -46.99
CA SER A 89 11.15 -35.99 -46.21
C SER A 89 9.90 -36.31 -45.38
N LYS A 90 9.09 -37.30 -45.78
CA LYS A 90 7.89 -37.73 -45.03
C LYS A 90 8.25 -38.37 -43.69
N LEU A 91 9.31 -39.17 -43.64
CA LEU A 91 9.77 -39.82 -42.39
C LEU A 91 10.41 -38.78 -41.45
N ARG A 92 11.33 -37.97 -42.00
CA ARG A 92 11.96 -36.85 -41.29
C ARG A 92 10.92 -35.91 -40.68
N SER A 93 9.97 -35.41 -41.48
CA SER A 93 8.98 -34.45 -40.99
C SER A 93 7.99 -35.05 -39.99
N LYS A 94 7.62 -36.33 -40.12
CA LYS A 94 6.79 -37.02 -39.12
C LYS A 94 7.53 -37.17 -37.79
N LEU A 95 8.82 -37.51 -37.81
CA LEU A 95 9.63 -37.64 -36.60
C LEU A 95 9.82 -36.30 -35.88
N VAL A 96 10.20 -35.24 -36.60
CA VAL A 96 10.35 -33.90 -36.01
C VAL A 96 9.01 -33.40 -35.47
N ALA A 97 7.91 -33.57 -36.20
CA ALA A 97 6.60 -33.11 -35.75
C ALA A 97 6.12 -33.84 -34.48
N SER A 98 6.33 -35.16 -34.39
CA SER A 98 6.00 -35.92 -33.19
C SER A 98 6.85 -35.50 -31.99
N LEU A 99 8.16 -35.29 -32.18
CA LEU A 99 9.05 -34.82 -31.11
C LEU A 99 8.68 -33.41 -30.64
N MET A 100 8.40 -32.51 -31.59
CA MET A 100 7.91 -31.17 -31.30
C MET A 100 6.60 -31.19 -30.52
N PHE A 101 5.64 -32.02 -30.93
CA PHE A 101 4.36 -32.12 -30.24
C PHE A 101 4.54 -32.63 -28.81
N PHE A 102 5.34 -33.69 -28.62
CA PHE A 102 5.58 -34.29 -27.32
C PHE A 102 6.31 -33.35 -26.35
N ALA A 103 7.20 -32.48 -26.86
CA ALA A 103 7.84 -31.47 -26.05
C ALA A 103 6.94 -30.25 -25.80
N LEU A 104 6.32 -29.69 -26.85
CA LEU A 104 5.57 -28.43 -26.75
C LEU A 104 4.22 -28.59 -26.03
N ALA A 105 3.52 -29.71 -26.18
CA ALA A 105 2.21 -29.90 -25.58
C ALA A 105 2.23 -29.77 -24.04
N PRO A 106 3.08 -30.51 -23.29
CA PRO A 106 3.16 -30.35 -21.84
C PRO A 106 3.73 -28.97 -21.45
N THR A 107 4.71 -28.44 -22.17
CA THR A 107 5.29 -27.11 -21.84
C THR A 107 4.28 -25.98 -22.00
N LEU A 108 3.46 -25.99 -23.04
CA LEU A 108 2.41 -24.98 -23.23
C LEU A 108 1.32 -25.08 -22.15
N LEU A 109 0.97 -26.30 -21.73
CA LEU A 109 0.04 -26.51 -20.62
C LEU A 109 0.62 -25.94 -19.33
N PHE A 110 1.88 -26.26 -19.01
CA PHE A 110 2.58 -25.71 -17.84
C PHE A 110 2.64 -24.18 -17.91
N PHE A 111 3.03 -23.62 -19.05
CA PHE A 111 3.05 -22.17 -19.27
C PHE A 111 1.69 -21.54 -18.96
N TYR A 112 0.61 -22.11 -19.51
CA TYR A 112 -0.74 -21.59 -19.31
C TYR A 112 -1.14 -21.61 -17.84
N VAL A 113 -0.96 -22.75 -17.15
CA VAL A 113 -1.30 -22.89 -15.73
C VAL A 113 -0.46 -21.94 -14.87
N SER A 114 0.85 -21.91 -15.07
CA SER A 114 1.76 -21.05 -14.32
C SER A 114 1.47 -19.57 -14.55
N ALA A 115 1.24 -19.16 -15.81
CA ALA A 115 0.91 -17.77 -16.13
C ALA A 115 -0.42 -17.36 -15.49
N ARG A 116 -1.47 -18.19 -15.58
CA ARG A 116 -2.77 -17.92 -14.95
C ARG A 116 -2.67 -17.85 -13.44
N PHE A 117 -1.99 -18.81 -12.82
CA PHE A 117 -1.76 -18.82 -11.39
C PHE A 117 -1.04 -17.55 -10.95
N PHE A 118 0.07 -17.21 -11.59
CA PHE A 118 0.86 -16.03 -11.24
C PHE A 118 0.09 -14.72 -11.42
N ILE A 119 -0.64 -14.57 -12.53
CA ILE A 119 -1.48 -13.38 -12.79
C ILE A 119 -2.55 -13.24 -11.71
N ASN A 120 -3.29 -14.33 -11.43
CA ASN A 120 -4.40 -14.30 -10.48
C ASN A 120 -3.90 -14.07 -9.06
N SER A 121 -2.86 -14.78 -8.62
CA SER A 121 -2.27 -14.56 -7.30
C SER A 121 -1.81 -13.12 -7.15
N PHE A 122 -1.10 -12.57 -8.14
CA PHE A 122 -0.69 -11.18 -8.10
C PHE A 122 -1.90 -10.23 -7.97
N ASP A 123 -2.95 -10.43 -8.76
CA ASP A 123 -4.13 -9.58 -8.71
C ASP A 123 -4.91 -9.74 -7.38
N GLU A 124 -4.85 -10.90 -6.72
CA GLU A 124 -5.41 -11.12 -5.38
C GLU A 124 -4.66 -10.32 -4.30
N TRP A 125 -3.33 -10.32 -4.31
CA TRP A 125 -2.51 -9.54 -3.36
C TRP A 125 -2.72 -8.02 -3.49
N PHE A 126 -3.14 -7.54 -4.66
CA PHE A 126 -3.42 -6.13 -4.93
C PHE A 126 -4.91 -5.82 -5.17
N SER A 127 -5.77 -6.75 -4.79
CA SER A 127 -7.21 -6.69 -5.02
C SER A 127 -7.89 -5.58 -4.23
N ASP A 128 -9.11 -5.26 -4.64
CA ASP A 128 -9.99 -4.38 -3.86
C ASP A 128 -10.32 -4.97 -2.49
N LYS A 129 -10.20 -6.29 -2.29
CA LYS A 129 -10.39 -6.93 -0.99
C LYS A 129 -9.36 -6.44 0.04
N VAL A 130 -8.07 -6.36 -0.34
CA VAL A 130 -7.01 -5.84 0.54
C VAL A 130 -7.27 -4.37 0.85
N ARG A 131 -7.71 -3.58 -0.14
CA ARG A 131 -8.10 -2.17 0.06
C ARG A 131 -9.25 -2.04 1.05
N THR A 132 -10.28 -2.86 0.91
CA THR A 132 -11.45 -2.88 1.80
C THR A 132 -11.04 -3.25 3.22
N THR A 133 -10.25 -4.31 3.42
CA THR A 133 -9.74 -4.68 4.75
C THR A 133 -8.93 -3.54 5.38
N MET A 134 -8.13 -2.84 4.59
CA MET A 134 -7.37 -1.68 5.07
C MET A 134 -8.27 -0.50 5.46
N HIS A 135 -9.36 -0.27 4.73
CA HIS A 135 -10.36 0.74 5.07
C HIS A 135 -11.12 0.35 6.35
N GLU A 136 -11.56 -0.90 6.47
CA GLU A 136 -12.24 -1.43 7.66
C GLU A 136 -11.34 -1.35 8.90
N THR A 137 -10.04 -1.61 8.74
CA THR A 137 -9.03 -1.47 9.82
C THR A 137 -8.89 -0.02 10.26
N ARG A 138 -8.85 0.93 9.30
CA ARG A 138 -8.86 2.38 9.59
C ARG A 138 -10.13 2.78 10.35
N GLU A 139 -11.28 2.29 9.91
CA GLU A 139 -12.56 2.60 10.55
C GLU A 139 -12.66 1.99 11.95
N ALA A 140 -12.14 0.79 12.16
CA ALA A 140 -12.02 0.16 13.48
C ALA A 140 -11.12 0.99 14.41
N GLY A 141 -9.95 1.44 13.95
CA GLY A 141 -9.08 2.35 14.71
C GLY A 141 -9.77 3.68 15.04
N ALA A 142 -10.48 4.27 14.07
CA ALA A 142 -11.25 5.49 14.29
C ALA A 142 -12.40 5.30 15.30
N ARG A 143 -13.01 4.10 15.37
CA ARG A 143 -14.02 3.77 16.37
C ARG A 143 -13.46 3.76 17.78
N VAL A 144 -12.24 3.23 17.97
CA VAL A 144 -11.54 3.26 19.27
C VAL A 144 -11.38 4.70 19.75
N TYR A 145 -10.84 5.58 18.89
CA TYR A 145 -10.68 7.00 19.25
C TYR A 145 -12.01 7.68 19.56
N ARG A 146 -13.08 7.47 18.77
CA ARG A 146 -14.40 8.04 19.06
C ARG A 146 -14.99 7.52 20.37
N GLN A 147 -14.73 6.27 20.71
CA GLN A 147 -15.16 5.69 21.97
C GLN A 147 -14.45 6.35 23.15
N ASP A 148 -13.12 6.49 23.08
CA ASP A 148 -12.37 7.13 24.14
C ASP A 148 -12.63 8.63 24.22
N GLN A 149 -12.81 9.34 23.11
CA GLN A 149 -13.27 10.73 23.10
C GLN A 149 -14.55 10.91 23.93
N ARG A 150 -15.58 10.09 23.70
CA ARG A 150 -16.82 10.11 24.50
C ARG A 150 -16.59 9.75 25.96
N ARG A 151 -15.71 8.78 26.24
CA ARG A 151 -15.35 8.38 27.60
C ARG A 151 -14.67 9.54 28.34
N LEU A 152 -13.64 10.14 27.76
CA LEU A 152 -12.86 11.24 28.34
C LEU A 152 -13.74 12.48 28.53
N GLU A 153 -14.58 12.79 27.56
CA GLU A 153 -15.59 13.85 27.66
C GLU A 153 -16.55 13.61 28.85
N SER A 154 -17.04 12.38 29.01
CA SER A 154 -17.87 12.01 30.16
C SER A 154 -17.10 12.09 31.48
N LEU A 155 -15.84 11.66 31.51
CA LEU A 155 -14.99 11.71 32.69
C LEU A 155 -14.65 13.16 33.08
N ALA A 156 -14.47 14.07 32.12
CA ALA A 156 -14.29 15.49 32.39
C ALA A 156 -15.51 16.09 33.11
N ARG A 157 -16.73 15.71 32.69
CA ARG A 157 -17.97 16.10 33.37
C ARG A 157 -18.08 15.51 34.78
N ILE A 158 -17.65 14.27 34.98
CA ILE A 158 -17.62 13.64 36.32
C ILE A 158 -16.55 14.30 37.20
N ALA A 159 -15.39 14.64 36.65
CA ALA A 159 -14.34 15.38 37.34
C ALA A 159 -14.87 16.75 37.79
N LEU A 160 -15.59 17.46 36.91
CA LEU A 160 -16.22 18.75 37.23
C LEU A 160 -17.11 18.67 38.49
N GLN A 161 -17.86 17.58 38.68
CA GLN A 161 -18.72 17.41 39.87
C GLN A 161 -17.95 17.27 41.18
N ARG A 162 -16.66 16.92 41.12
CA ARG A 162 -15.78 16.85 42.30
C ARG A 162 -15.03 18.16 42.54
N ILE A 163 -15.07 19.12 41.63
CA ILE A 163 -14.42 20.41 41.82
C ILE A 163 -15.29 21.29 42.68
N ARG A 164 -14.71 21.83 43.76
CA ARG A 164 -15.36 22.88 44.56
C ARG A 164 -15.00 24.24 43.99
N THR A 165 -16.02 25.07 43.82
CA THR A 165 -15.86 26.49 43.45
C THR A 165 -16.22 27.34 44.65
N VAL A 166 -15.47 28.42 44.86
CA VAL A 166 -15.65 29.34 45.98
C VAL A 166 -16.37 30.59 45.50
N THR A 167 -17.40 31.01 46.21
CA THR A 167 -18.16 32.24 45.91
C THR A 167 -17.23 33.46 46.02
N PRO A 168 -17.40 34.52 45.20
CA PRO A 168 -16.58 35.72 45.30
C PRO A 168 -16.50 36.35 46.71
N GLU A 169 -17.53 36.17 47.53
CA GLU A 169 -17.62 36.64 48.92
C GLU A 169 -16.66 35.89 49.87
N ASP A 170 -16.44 34.60 49.60
CA ASP A 170 -15.58 33.72 50.40
C ASP A 170 -14.11 33.69 49.91
N ARG A 171 -13.78 34.50 48.88
CA ARG A 171 -12.41 34.59 48.30
C ARG A 171 -11.33 34.88 49.35
N PHE A 172 -11.68 35.64 50.39
CA PHE A 172 -10.76 36.02 51.47
C PHE A 172 -10.37 34.83 52.35
N LEU A 173 -11.19 33.77 52.39
CA LEU A 173 -10.95 32.57 53.19
C LEU A 173 -10.10 31.53 52.47
N THR A 174 -10.00 31.62 51.13
CA THR A 174 -9.38 30.59 50.27
C THR A 174 -8.14 31.10 49.54
N ASN A 175 -7.37 31.99 50.17
CA ASN A 175 -6.13 32.55 49.60
C ASN A 175 -6.27 33.01 48.14
N GLN A 176 -7.40 33.65 47.81
CA GLN A 176 -7.76 34.15 46.47
C GLN A 176 -7.96 33.10 45.36
N GLN A 177 -7.95 31.80 45.65
CA GLN A 177 -8.25 30.76 44.65
C GLN A 177 -9.76 30.51 44.54
N LEU A 178 -10.29 30.61 43.32
CA LEU A 178 -11.70 30.37 42.99
C LEU A 178 -12.03 28.90 42.73
N ILE A 179 -11.02 28.10 42.40
CA ILE A 179 -11.14 26.70 42.00
C ILE A 179 -10.32 25.86 42.99
N LEU A 180 -10.97 24.91 43.65
CA LEU A 180 -10.35 23.99 44.62
C LEU A 180 -10.33 22.56 44.07
N PRO A 181 -9.23 22.14 43.41
CA PRO A 181 -9.13 20.85 42.77
C PRO A 181 -8.71 19.71 43.71
N SER A 182 -8.57 19.95 45.03
CA SER A 182 -8.06 18.96 45.99
C SER A 182 -8.86 17.66 46.04
N GLN A 183 -10.14 17.67 45.68
CA GLN A 183 -10.97 16.46 45.63
C GLN A 183 -10.78 15.61 44.35
N LEU A 184 -9.93 16.06 43.41
CA LEU A 184 -9.54 15.31 42.22
C LEU A 184 -8.30 14.43 42.46
N GLU A 185 -7.72 14.47 43.66
CA GLU A 185 -6.57 13.62 44.00
C GLU A 185 -6.95 12.13 43.89
N GLY A 186 -6.16 11.36 43.14
CA GLY A 186 -6.42 9.94 42.85
C GLY A 186 -7.50 9.68 41.78
N PHE A 187 -8.07 10.70 41.15
CA PHE A 187 -9.07 10.53 40.08
C PHE A 187 -8.48 9.82 38.86
N ASP A 188 -7.24 10.13 38.50
CA ASP A 188 -6.51 9.46 37.43
C ASP A 188 -6.32 7.97 37.67
N ALA A 189 -5.87 7.58 38.86
CA ALA A 189 -5.74 6.18 39.26
C ALA A 189 -7.11 5.47 39.29
N GLN A 190 -8.17 6.15 39.74
CA GLN A 190 -9.52 5.58 39.81
C GLN A 190 -10.11 5.26 38.43
N TYR A 191 -9.89 6.14 37.44
CA TYR A 191 -10.50 6.04 36.12
C TYR A 191 -9.52 5.59 35.02
N ALA A 192 -8.31 5.18 35.41
CA ALA A 192 -7.21 4.79 34.52
C ALA A 192 -6.92 5.88 33.46
N LEU A 193 -6.71 7.11 33.92
CA LEU A 193 -6.27 8.23 33.11
C LEU A 193 -4.77 8.45 33.29
N ASP A 194 -4.12 9.00 32.27
CA ASP A 194 -2.71 9.38 32.36
C ASP A 194 -2.54 10.65 33.19
N ASN A 195 -3.47 11.60 33.04
CA ASN A 195 -3.55 12.76 33.90
C ASN A 195 -4.95 13.40 33.89
N VAL A 196 -5.20 14.20 34.93
CA VAL A 196 -6.27 15.19 35.00
C VAL A 196 -5.61 16.55 35.24
N LYS A 197 -5.99 17.55 34.46
CA LYS A 197 -5.46 18.91 34.56
C LYS A 197 -6.59 19.90 34.78
N VAL A 198 -6.31 20.97 35.51
CA VAL A 198 -7.25 22.07 35.72
C VAL A 198 -6.59 23.37 35.30
N PHE A 199 -7.32 24.16 34.53
CA PHE A 199 -6.87 25.42 33.95
C PHE A 199 -7.74 26.58 34.44
N ASP A 200 -7.14 27.76 34.57
CA ASP A 200 -7.88 29.01 34.80
C ASP A 200 -8.52 29.54 33.49
N ARG A 201 -9.30 30.63 33.59
CA ARG A 201 -9.90 31.32 32.43
C ARG A 201 -8.87 31.83 31.41
N SER A 202 -7.61 32.01 31.81
CA SER A 202 -6.52 32.44 30.92
C SER A 202 -5.78 31.26 30.29
N ALA A 203 -6.36 30.05 30.35
CA ALA A 203 -5.76 28.80 29.90
C ALA A 203 -4.44 28.42 30.62
N ARG A 204 -4.17 28.97 31.81
CA ARG A 204 -2.98 28.62 32.59
C ARG A 204 -3.26 27.41 33.47
N LEU A 205 -2.32 26.46 33.49
CA LEU A 205 -2.41 25.27 34.31
C LEU A 205 -2.32 25.64 35.80
N ILE A 206 -3.36 25.34 36.57
CA ILE A 206 -3.41 25.59 38.01
C ILE A 206 -3.28 24.31 38.85
N TRP A 207 -3.55 23.13 38.27
CA TRP A 207 -3.41 21.84 38.98
C TRP A 207 -3.29 20.64 38.01
N VAL A 208 -2.61 19.58 38.44
CA VAL A 208 -2.49 18.30 37.73
C VAL A 208 -2.48 17.11 38.71
N SER A 209 -3.14 16.00 38.36
CA SER A 209 -3.27 14.80 39.21
C SER A 209 -2.01 13.94 39.27
N SER A 210 -1.37 13.74 38.12
CA SER A 210 -0.25 12.81 38.00
C SER A 210 1.06 13.47 38.44
N ALA A 211 1.89 12.70 39.12
CA ALA A 211 3.25 13.05 39.48
C ALA A 211 4.21 13.06 38.28
N ASP A 212 3.74 13.43 37.08
CA ASP A 212 4.61 13.66 35.93
C ASP A 212 5.52 14.85 36.24
N ALA A 213 6.74 14.52 36.67
CA ALA A 213 7.71 15.45 37.25
C ALA A 213 8.12 16.57 36.29
N LYS A 214 7.82 16.43 34.99
CA LYS A 214 8.13 17.44 33.96
C LYS A 214 7.22 18.67 34.02
N HIS A 215 6.01 18.56 34.56
CA HIS A 215 4.99 19.63 34.47
C HIS A 215 4.57 20.21 35.83
N LYS A 216 5.30 19.86 36.91
CA LYS A 216 4.76 19.96 38.28
C LYS A 216 4.63 21.36 38.87
N LYS A 217 5.25 22.42 38.34
CA LYS A 217 5.09 23.78 38.89
C LYS A 217 5.36 24.87 37.84
N GLY A 218 4.34 25.66 37.52
CA GLY A 218 4.51 27.06 37.10
C GLY A 218 5.23 27.31 35.77
N GLY A 219 5.18 26.38 34.81
CA GLY A 219 5.48 26.71 33.42
C GLY A 219 4.21 27.16 32.70
N ASP A 220 4.34 28.05 31.71
CA ASP A 220 3.29 28.34 30.73
C ASP A 220 3.02 27.08 29.90
N VAL A 221 2.37 26.07 30.49
CA VAL A 221 1.90 24.87 29.80
C VAL A 221 0.72 25.32 28.95
N PHE A 222 1.04 25.76 27.74
CA PHE A 222 0.07 26.18 26.75
C PHE A 222 -0.42 24.97 25.98
N ASP A 223 -1.70 24.65 26.16
CA ASP A 223 -2.39 23.63 25.37
C ASP A 223 -3.37 24.33 24.40
N PRO A 224 -3.11 24.30 23.08
CA PRO A 224 -3.97 24.97 22.10
C PRO A 224 -5.43 24.52 22.19
N PHE A 225 -5.68 23.26 22.54
CA PHE A 225 -7.04 22.73 22.67
C PHE A 225 -7.79 23.35 23.85
N VAL A 226 -7.10 23.67 24.95
CA VAL A 226 -7.72 24.32 26.12
C VAL A 226 -8.16 25.74 25.75
N LEU A 227 -7.33 26.48 25.01
CA LEU A 227 -7.67 27.83 24.57
C LEU A 227 -8.90 27.81 23.66
N GLU A 228 -8.92 26.91 22.67
CA GLU A 228 -10.05 26.72 21.76
C GLU A 228 -11.33 26.34 22.52
N ALA A 229 -11.24 25.41 23.46
CA ALA A 229 -12.38 24.96 24.24
C ALA A 229 -12.93 26.08 25.13
N LEU A 230 -12.07 26.86 25.81
CA LEU A 230 -12.50 27.99 26.64
C LEU A 230 -13.22 29.06 25.82
N ASP A 231 -12.71 29.40 24.63
CA ASP A 231 -13.37 30.34 23.71
C ASP A 231 -14.75 29.82 23.28
N ARG A 232 -14.84 28.53 22.92
CA ARG A 232 -16.12 27.89 22.56
C ARG A 232 -17.11 27.85 23.72
N PHE A 233 -16.67 27.56 24.95
CA PHE A 233 -17.54 27.59 26.13
C PHE A 233 -18.08 28.99 26.43
N LEU A 234 -17.32 30.05 26.11
CA LEU A 234 -17.79 31.43 26.23
C LEU A 234 -18.84 31.79 25.17
N GLN A 235 -18.66 31.30 23.95
CA GLN A 235 -19.57 31.57 22.82
C GLN A 235 -20.86 30.74 22.89
N GLU A 236 -20.76 29.50 23.41
CA GLU A 236 -21.88 28.55 23.52
C GLU A 236 -22.07 28.10 24.99
N PRO A 237 -22.81 28.87 25.83
CA PRO A 237 -23.02 28.54 27.24
C PRO A 237 -23.75 27.21 27.51
N GLY A 238 -24.34 26.60 26.48
CA GLY A 238 -24.97 25.27 26.54
C GLY A 238 -24.01 24.10 26.29
N LEU A 239 -22.74 24.38 25.95
CA LEU A 239 -21.74 23.36 25.67
C LEU A 239 -21.08 22.91 26.98
N TRP A 240 -21.39 21.69 27.42
CA TRP A 240 -20.92 21.17 28.72
C TRP A 240 -19.63 20.39 28.66
N SER A 241 -19.15 20.06 27.46
CA SER A 241 -17.91 19.32 27.28
C SER A 241 -17.47 19.28 25.82
N MET A 242 -16.19 19.02 25.60
CA MET A 242 -15.56 18.81 24.29
C MET A 242 -14.53 17.69 24.38
N SER A 243 -14.14 17.12 23.24
CA SER A 243 -13.03 16.17 23.16
C SER A 243 -12.25 16.31 21.86
N THR A 244 -10.98 15.90 21.88
CA THR A 244 -10.10 15.90 20.70
C THR A 244 -9.11 14.74 20.75
N VAL A 245 -8.48 14.46 19.61
CA VAL A 245 -7.33 13.57 19.50
C VAL A 245 -6.20 14.35 18.87
N VAL A 246 -5.06 14.44 19.55
CA VAL A 246 -3.88 15.18 19.08
C VAL A 246 -2.67 14.26 19.14
N GLY A 247 -1.80 14.35 18.14
CA GLY A 247 -0.51 13.68 18.17
C GLY A 247 0.51 14.49 18.98
N GLU A 248 0.98 13.97 20.11
CA GLU A 248 2.04 14.56 20.95
C GLU A 248 3.13 13.53 21.20
N ASP A 249 4.40 13.89 21.07
CA ASP A 249 5.54 13.00 21.37
C ASP A 249 5.48 11.63 20.69
N GLN A 250 4.99 11.57 19.45
CA GLN A 250 4.76 10.33 18.68
C GLN A 250 3.69 9.39 19.27
N GLN A 251 2.87 9.90 20.18
CA GLN A 251 1.72 9.22 20.75
C GLN A 251 0.44 9.96 20.35
N ASP A 252 -0.66 9.22 20.28
CA ASP A 252 -1.97 9.86 20.16
C ASP A 252 -2.50 10.11 21.57
N VAL A 253 -2.89 11.34 21.84
CA VAL A 253 -3.43 11.77 23.13
C VAL A 253 -4.89 12.13 22.92
N VAL A 254 -5.77 11.41 23.60
CA VAL A 254 -7.20 11.71 23.63
C VAL A 254 -7.46 12.60 24.84
N LYS A 255 -8.05 13.77 24.59
CA LYS A 255 -8.33 14.78 25.60
C LYS A 255 -9.83 15.01 25.67
N GLY A 256 -10.38 15.04 26.89
CA GLY A 256 -11.74 15.48 27.17
C GLY A 256 -11.71 16.71 28.08
N ILE A 257 -12.56 17.70 27.85
CA ILE A 257 -12.55 18.95 28.61
C ILE A 257 -13.97 19.40 28.96
N ALA A 258 -14.16 19.96 30.15
CA ALA A 258 -15.42 20.49 30.63
C ALA A 258 -15.23 21.88 31.30
N PRO A 259 -16.18 22.81 31.14
CA PRO A 259 -16.08 24.15 31.70
C PRO A 259 -16.33 24.16 33.21
N ILE A 260 -15.52 24.90 33.95
CA ILE A 260 -15.74 25.18 35.37
C ILE A 260 -16.44 26.53 35.47
N VAL A 261 -17.70 26.51 35.89
CA VAL A 261 -18.55 27.69 35.96
C VAL A 261 -18.89 27.98 37.43
N SER A 262 -18.93 29.27 37.79
CA SER A 262 -19.37 29.72 39.10
C SER A 262 -20.86 29.40 39.33
N PRO A 263 -21.24 28.70 40.42
CA PRO A 263 -22.65 28.40 40.70
C PRO A 263 -23.53 29.65 40.88
N SER A 264 -22.96 30.74 41.38
CA SER A 264 -23.68 31.99 41.66
C SER A 264 -23.71 32.94 40.46
N SER A 265 -22.55 33.26 39.89
CA SER A 265 -22.44 34.26 38.81
C SER A 265 -22.65 33.68 37.41
N LYS A 266 -22.67 32.34 37.26
CA LYS A 266 -22.65 31.63 35.96
C LYS A 266 -21.48 32.02 35.04
N GLU A 267 -20.45 32.65 35.60
CA GLU A 267 -19.25 33.01 34.85
C GLU A 267 -18.31 31.82 34.70
N LEU A 268 -17.66 31.72 33.54
CA LEU A 268 -16.61 30.75 33.29
C LEU A 268 -15.37 31.10 34.13
N LEU A 269 -15.00 30.23 35.05
CA LEU A 269 -13.83 30.36 35.93
C LEU A 269 -12.59 29.67 35.33
N GLY A 270 -12.79 28.64 34.51
CA GLY A 270 -11.72 27.84 33.92
C GLY A 270 -12.25 26.55 33.30
N ALA A 271 -11.40 25.53 33.20
CA ALA A 271 -11.78 24.22 32.66
C ALA A 271 -11.02 23.07 33.34
N VAL A 272 -11.65 21.88 33.36
CA VAL A 272 -11.02 20.63 33.76
C VAL A 272 -10.83 19.75 32.53
N MET A 273 -9.63 19.20 32.36
CA MET A 273 -9.24 18.35 31.24
C MET A 273 -8.82 16.98 31.76
N THR A 274 -9.25 15.93 31.07
CA THR A 274 -8.87 14.53 31.28
C THR A 274 -8.10 14.06 30.06
N GLU A 275 -7.01 13.32 30.26
CA GLU A 275 -6.15 12.87 29.17
C GLU A 275 -5.86 11.39 29.28
N THR A 276 -5.82 10.72 28.13
CA THR A 276 -5.18 9.41 28.02
C THR A 276 -4.28 9.32 26.79
N ARG A 277 -3.16 8.60 26.91
CA ARG A 277 -2.10 8.47 25.91
C ARG A 277 -2.09 7.05 25.38
N PHE A 278 -2.03 6.94 24.07
CA PHE A 278 -1.85 5.66 23.37
C PHE A 278 -0.38 5.44 23.10
N GLU A 279 0.08 4.19 23.25
CA GLU A 279 1.48 3.83 22.96
C GLU A 279 1.89 4.10 21.50
N THR A 280 0.92 4.12 20.58
CA THR A 280 1.17 4.30 19.14
C THR A 280 0.14 5.21 18.48
N GLN A 281 0.52 5.84 17.36
CA GLN A 281 -0.38 6.63 16.52
C GLN A 281 -1.13 5.73 15.55
N ILE A 282 -2.25 5.15 15.97
CA ILE A 282 -2.94 4.08 15.21
C ILE A 282 -3.38 4.61 13.84
N LEU A 283 -4.02 5.78 13.78
CA LEU A 283 -4.50 6.33 12.51
C LEU A 283 -3.37 6.70 11.55
N LYS A 284 -2.32 7.34 12.06
CA LYS A 284 -1.14 7.72 11.26
C LYS A 284 -0.37 6.50 10.77
N SER A 285 -0.29 5.44 11.57
CA SER A 285 0.33 4.18 11.19
C SER A 285 -0.49 3.49 10.09
N ILE A 286 -1.81 3.49 10.18
CA ILE A 286 -2.67 2.94 9.12
C ILE A 286 -2.54 3.75 7.83
N GLU A 287 -2.45 5.08 7.91
CA GLU A 287 -2.20 5.95 6.76
C GLU A 287 -0.85 5.68 6.10
N SER A 288 0.22 5.56 6.89
CA SER A 288 1.56 5.29 6.35
C SER A 288 1.63 3.92 5.67
N ILE A 289 0.95 2.90 6.20
CA ILE A 289 0.87 1.59 5.56
C ILE A 289 0.01 1.65 4.28
N GLN A 290 -1.12 2.37 4.29
CA GLN A 290 -1.94 2.57 3.08
C GLN A 290 -1.13 3.26 1.97
N GLN A 291 -0.38 4.31 2.31
CA GLN A 291 0.45 5.04 1.39
C GLN A 291 1.59 4.17 0.85
N SER A 292 2.28 3.44 1.74
CA SER A 292 3.34 2.49 1.36
C SER A 292 2.81 1.41 0.41
N PHE A 293 1.65 0.82 0.72
CA PHE A 293 1.01 -0.18 -0.14
C PHE A 293 0.63 0.39 -1.51
N SER A 294 0.12 1.63 -1.56
CA SER A 294 -0.20 2.30 -2.83
C SER A 294 1.03 2.52 -3.71
N ASN A 295 2.18 2.85 -3.10
CA ASN A 295 3.46 3.04 -3.79
C ASN A 295 4.07 1.74 -4.31
N LEU A 296 3.70 0.57 -3.76
CA LEU A 296 4.17 -0.73 -4.23
C LEU A 296 3.52 -1.16 -5.55
N ARG A 297 2.31 -0.68 -5.89
CA ARG A 297 1.58 -1.12 -7.09
C ARG A 297 2.38 -0.95 -8.41
N PRO A 298 2.97 0.23 -8.69
CA PRO A 298 3.75 0.42 -9.93
C PRO A 298 4.96 -0.52 -10.02
N GLY A 299 5.72 -0.67 -8.93
CA GLY A 299 6.88 -1.56 -8.89
C GLY A 299 6.48 -3.04 -8.99
N ALA A 300 5.40 -3.43 -8.33
CA ALA A 300 4.89 -4.78 -8.38
C ALA A 300 4.42 -5.16 -9.80
N GLN A 301 3.83 -4.23 -10.56
CA GLN A 301 3.46 -4.49 -11.96
C GLN A 301 4.68 -4.81 -12.83
N LEU A 302 5.82 -4.17 -12.56
CA LEU A 302 7.08 -4.47 -13.26
C LEU A 302 7.60 -5.87 -12.91
N ILE A 303 7.47 -6.29 -11.64
CA ILE A 303 7.77 -7.65 -11.19
C ILE A 303 6.85 -8.66 -11.90
N LYS A 304 5.55 -8.34 -12.06
CA LYS A 304 4.58 -9.18 -12.77
C LYS A 304 5.01 -9.42 -14.21
N ILE A 305 5.39 -8.35 -14.91
CA ILE A 305 5.85 -8.42 -16.31
C ILE A 305 7.16 -9.21 -16.43
N SER A 306 8.12 -8.98 -15.53
CA SER A 306 9.42 -9.68 -15.55
C SER A 306 9.27 -11.20 -15.44
N HIS A 307 8.41 -11.68 -14.54
CA HIS A 307 8.17 -13.12 -14.39
C HIS A 307 7.43 -13.73 -15.60
N LEU A 308 6.47 -13.00 -16.19
CA LEU A 308 5.82 -13.45 -17.42
C LEU A 308 6.81 -13.55 -18.58
N ILE A 309 7.73 -12.60 -18.72
CA ILE A 309 8.80 -12.64 -19.71
C ILE A 309 9.69 -13.87 -19.48
N LEU A 310 10.09 -14.15 -18.24
CA LEU A 310 10.88 -15.33 -17.91
C LEU A 310 10.16 -16.64 -18.28
N LEU A 311 8.87 -16.75 -17.98
CA LEU A 311 8.06 -17.93 -18.35
C LEU A 311 7.95 -18.11 -19.86
N ILE A 312 7.76 -17.02 -20.62
CA ILE A 312 7.75 -17.04 -22.09
C ILE A 312 9.11 -17.49 -22.63
N LEU A 313 10.20 -16.95 -22.08
CA LEU A 313 11.56 -17.30 -22.48
C LEU A 313 11.84 -18.79 -22.28
N MET A 314 11.51 -19.34 -21.11
CA MET A 314 11.71 -20.77 -20.81
C MET A 314 10.90 -21.65 -21.78
N THR A 315 9.66 -21.26 -22.05
CA THR A 315 8.79 -21.98 -23.00
C THR A 315 9.37 -21.97 -24.42
N LEU A 316 9.88 -20.83 -24.87
CA LEU A 316 10.53 -20.69 -26.18
C LEU A 316 11.85 -21.45 -26.25
N LEU A 317 12.65 -21.45 -25.19
CA LEU A 317 13.92 -22.18 -25.12
C LEU A 317 13.69 -23.69 -25.23
N ILE A 318 12.69 -24.22 -24.51
CA ILE A 318 12.29 -25.62 -24.58
C ILE A 318 11.80 -25.96 -25.99
N GLY A 319 10.94 -25.12 -26.57
CA GLY A 319 10.47 -25.28 -27.94
C GLY A 319 11.61 -25.28 -28.97
N PHE A 320 12.54 -24.34 -28.84
CA PHE A 320 13.71 -24.26 -29.72
C PHE A 320 14.58 -25.50 -29.60
N SER A 321 14.82 -25.96 -28.39
CA SER A 321 15.61 -27.17 -28.10
C SER A 321 14.95 -28.42 -28.70
N ALA A 322 13.63 -28.56 -28.58
CA ALA A 322 12.88 -29.67 -29.16
C ALA A 322 12.94 -29.68 -30.69
N VAL A 323 12.78 -28.51 -31.32
CA VAL A 323 12.90 -28.35 -32.76
C VAL A 323 14.31 -28.69 -33.23
N TRP A 324 15.33 -28.14 -32.57
CA TRP A 324 16.73 -28.35 -32.90
C TRP A 324 17.12 -29.83 -32.78
N LEU A 325 16.73 -30.49 -31.67
CA LEU A 325 16.95 -31.93 -31.47
C LEU A 325 16.24 -32.76 -32.54
N GLY A 326 15.00 -32.43 -32.90
CA GLY A 326 14.27 -33.12 -33.96
C GLY A 326 15.03 -33.08 -35.28
N PHE A 327 15.50 -31.90 -35.68
CA PHE A 327 16.32 -31.77 -36.88
C PHE A 327 17.67 -32.50 -36.76
N TYR A 328 18.33 -32.45 -35.61
CA TYR A 328 19.61 -33.13 -35.38
C TYR A 328 19.48 -34.65 -35.52
N VAL A 329 18.53 -35.27 -34.82
CA VAL A 329 18.29 -36.73 -34.86
C VAL A 329 18.00 -37.19 -36.29
N THR A 330 17.22 -36.42 -37.04
CA THR A 330 16.88 -36.79 -38.43
C THR A 330 18.02 -36.64 -39.44
N ARG A 331 19.11 -35.94 -39.10
CA ARG A 331 20.33 -35.91 -39.92
C ARG A 331 21.20 -37.15 -39.70
N GLY A 332 21.10 -37.81 -38.55
CA GLY A 332 21.85 -39.04 -38.28
C GLY A 332 21.25 -40.30 -38.92
N ILE A 333 20.02 -40.22 -39.44
CA ILE A 333 19.25 -41.36 -39.99
C ILE A 333 19.23 -41.34 -41.54
N THR A 334 19.72 -40.28 -42.19
CA THR A 334 19.81 -40.15 -43.66
C THR A 334 21.22 -39.86 -44.10
#